data_AF-A0AAV9M608-F1
#
_entry.id   AF-A0AAV9M608-F1
#
_cell.length_a   1.000
_cell.length_b   1.000
_cell.length_c   1.000
_cell.angle_alpha   90.00
_cell.angle_beta   90.00
_cell.angle_gamma   90.00
#
_symmetry.space_group_name_H-M   'P 1'
#
loop_
_entity.id
_entity.type
_entity.pdbx_description
1 polymer ?
#
loop_
_entity_poly.entity_id
_entity_poly.type
_entity_poly.pdbx_seq_one_letter_code
_entity_poly.pdbx_strand_id
1 'polypeptide(L)'
;MQGEKNGLKSLILQDAPSAYYIHCFAHQLQLTLVAVSKKHPDVKNFFYVVTNVLNTIGTSFKRRDLLRQHQVEKLEELLKSGEILTGQGLNQERGLQRPGDTRWGSHFKTLENFMIIFSSIANVLKDMKENSPHDLDKLAVGNLLDKIQEFEFIFVLHLMFKMLLLTNELNKALQKKDQDIVNAMGLLNLAKRRLQTMRESGLESLMDEVSSFCGKHDILVPEMTEDYPRSKRKKSEISYLHHFRVEVFYAVIDLQLQELNNRFDVVTSDLLLGMASLNPVDSFANFSKSRIMKLAEYYKSEFGDNELRDLDYRLIVSLSMLESVIANFST
;
A
#
# COMPACT_ATOMS: atom_id res chain seq x y z
N MET A 1 -7.40 -5.89 17.72
CA MET A 1 -7.55 -5.07 18.93
C MET A 1 -8.42 -5.85 19.90
N GLN A 2 -7.82 -6.42 20.95
CA GLN A 2 -8.60 -6.93 22.09
C GLN A 2 -8.81 -5.72 23.01
N GLY A 3 -10.02 -5.15 22.96
CA GLY A 3 -10.40 -4.09 23.88
C GLY A 3 -10.58 -4.64 25.29
N GLU A 4 -10.59 -3.74 26.27
CA GLU A 4 -10.68 -4.01 27.71
C GLU A 4 -11.82 -4.98 28.11
N LYS A 5 -12.90 -5.02 27.31
CA LYS A 5 -14.06 -5.88 27.54
C LYS A 5 -14.03 -7.26 26.88
N ASN A 6 -13.00 -7.64 26.11
CA ASN A 6 -12.87 -8.96 25.44
C ASN A 6 -14.22 -9.64 25.13
N GLY A 7 -15.05 -9.03 24.28
CA GLY A 7 -16.43 -9.51 24.14
C GLY A 7 -17.50 -8.51 23.72
N LEU A 8 -17.19 -7.24 23.41
CA LEU A 8 -18.21 -6.28 22.94
C LEU A 8 -18.97 -6.81 21.71
N LYS A 9 -18.25 -7.39 20.75
CA LYS A 9 -18.87 -8.07 19.61
C LYS A 9 -19.84 -9.17 20.07
N SER A 10 -19.41 -10.01 21.01
CA SER A 10 -20.23 -11.10 21.55
C SER A 10 -21.49 -10.59 22.26
N LEU A 11 -21.38 -9.50 23.02
CA LEU A 11 -22.52 -8.86 23.70
C LEU A 11 -23.51 -8.29 22.69
N ILE A 12 -23.04 -7.58 21.66
CA ILE A 12 -23.92 -7.06 20.59
C ILE A 12 -24.63 -8.21 19.87
N LEU A 13 -23.92 -9.32 19.60
CA LEU A 13 -24.52 -10.48 18.93
C LEU A 13 -25.51 -11.26 19.80
N GLN A 14 -25.48 -11.10 21.14
CA GLN A 14 -26.52 -11.65 22.01
C GLN A 14 -27.85 -10.90 21.84
N ASP A 15 -27.80 -9.58 21.71
CA ASP A 15 -29.00 -8.73 21.57
C ASP A 15 -29.47 -8.63 20.11
N ALA A 16 -28.53 -8.64 19.15
CA ALA A 16 -28.78 -8.53 17.72
C ALA A 16 -28.01 -9.61 16.94
N PRO A 17 -28.54 -10.86 16.88
CA PRO A 17 -27.87 -11.96 16.19
C PRO A 17 -27.63 -11.72 14.70
N SER A 18 -28.46 -10.89 14.06
CA SER A 18 -28.35 -10.50 12.65
C SER A 18 -27.34 -9.36 12.39
N ALA A 19 -26.70 -8.80 13.43
CA ALA A 19 -25.82 -7.64 13.27
C ALA A 19 -24.51 -8.00 12.55
N TYR A 20 -24.15 -7.18 11.55
CA TYR A 20 -22.87 -7.29 10.85
C TYR A 20 -21.81 -6.43 11.51
N TYR A 21 -20.66 -7.04 11.82
CA TYR A 21 -19.51 -6.34 12.36
C TYR A 21 -18.50 -6.03 11.25
N ILE A 22 -18.40 -4.76 10.89
CA ILE A 22 -17.44 -4.27 9.88
C ILE A 22 -16.29 -3.58 10.59
N HIS A 23 -15.07 -4.05 10.30
CA HIS A 23 -13.86 -3.37 10.75
C HIS A 23 -13.61 -2.11 9.93
N CYS A 24 -12.97 -1.10 10.54
CA CYS A 24 -12.55 0.12 9.84
C CYS A 24 -11.71 -0.22 8.59
N PHE A 25 -12.12 0.27 7.43
CA PHE A 25 -11.50 -0.02 6.14
C PHE A 25 -10.09 0.54 5.99
N ALA A 26 -9.83 1.74 6.50
CA ALA A 26 -8.46 2.26 6.57
C ALA A 26 -7.55 1.32 7.36
N HIS A 27 -8.07 0.75 8.46
CA HIS A 27 -7.34 -0.23 9.25
C HIS A 27 -7.19 -1.57 8.50
N GLN A 28 -8.23 -2.05 7.81
CA GLN A 28 -8.14 -3.27 7.01
C GLN A 28 -7.10 -3.15 5.90
N LEU A 29 -7.05 -2.02 5.20
CA LEU A 29 -6.03 -1.75 4.19
C LEU A 29 -4.62 -1.74 4.79
N GLN A 30 -4.42 -1.16 5.97
CA GLN A 30 -3.13 -1.24 6.68
C GLN A 30 -2.74 -2.69 6.99
N LEU A 31 -3.71 -3.51 7.41
CA LEU A 31 -3.46 -4.88 7.82
C LEU A 31 -3.08 -5.82 6.68
N THR A 32 -3.53 -5.59 5.43
CA THR A 32 -3.21 -6.47 4.28
C THR A 32 -1.71 -6.67 4.08
N LEU A 33 -0.97 -5.71 4.53
CA LEU A 33 0.36 -5.41 4.10
C LEU A 33 1.37 -5.51 5.22
N VAL A 34 0.93 -5.18 6.45
CA VAL A 34 1.53 -5.76 7.63
C VAL A 34 1.53 -7.29 7.49
N ALA A 35 0.48 -7.88 6.91
CA ALA A 35 0.47 -9.31 6.59
C ALA A 35 1.50 -9.66 5.50
N VAL A 36 1.58 -8.93 4.37
CA VAL A 36 2.62 -9.15 3.35
C VAL A 36 4.03 -9.08 3.95
N SER A 37 4.36 -8.01 4.68
CA SER A 37 5.66 -7.83 5.32
C SER A 37 5.99 -8.91 6.36
N LYS A 38 5.00 -9.46 7.05
CA LYS A 38 5.23 -10.55 8.01
C LYS A 38 5.39 -11.91 7.36
N LYS A 39 4.69 -12.15 6.24
CA LYS A 39 4.61 -13.45 5.57
C LYS A 39 5.69 -13.65 4.51
N HIS A 40 6.14 -12.59 3.83
CA HIS A 40 7.16 -12.67 2.80
C HIS A 40 8.56 -12.33 3.37
N PRO A 41 9.53 -13.25 3.34
CA PRO A 41 10.86 -13.04 3.93
C PRO A 41 11.60 -11.81 3.39
N ASP A 42 11.61 -11.61 2.08
CA ASP A 42 12.38 -10.53 1.46
C ASP A 42 11.77 -9.15 1.77
N VAL A 43 10.44 -9.04 1.77
CA VAL A 43 9.72 -7.83 2.20
C VAL A 43 9.94 -7.56 3.69
N LYS A 44 9.96 -8.61 4.53
CA LYS A 44 10.27 -8.48 5.95
C LYS A 44 11.67 -7.90 6.18
N ASN A 45 12.65 -8.49 5.50
CA ASN A 45 14.05 -8.07 5.58
C ASN A 45 14.23 -6.65 5.05
N PHE A 46 13.59 -6.33 3.92
CA PHE A 46 13.57 -4.98 3.35
C PHE A 46 13.11 -3.93 4.37
N PHE A 47 11.93 -4.11 5.00
CA PHE A 47 11.45 -3.14 5.99
C PHE A 47 12.30 -3.09 7.26
N TYR A 48 12.94 -4.20 7.64
CA TYR A 48 13.91 -4.23 8.72
C TYR A 48 15.14 -3.36 8.38
N VAL A 49 15.71 -3.49 7.18
CA VAL A 49 16.82 -2.67 6.69
C VAL A 49 16.42 -1.19 6.62
N VAL A 50 15.26 -0.87 6.03
CA VAL A 50 14.75 0.52 5.99
C VAL A 50 14.65 1.09 7.40
N THR A 51 14.05 0.35 8.34
CA THR A 51 13.92 0.78 9.74
C THR A 51 15.28 1.04 10.38
N ASN A 52 16.27 0.19 10.12
CA ASN A 52 17.62 0.37 10.63
C ASN A 52 18.31 1.60 10.06
N VAL A 53 18.14 1.93 8.78
CA VAL A 53 18.63 3.19 8.19
C VAL A 53 17.98 4.39 8.87
N LEU A 54 16.64 4.38 9.00
CA LEU A 54 15.90 5.46 9.65
C LEU A 54 16.33 5.64 11.11
N ASN A 55 16.62 4.55 11.82
CA ASN A 55 17.12 4.60 13.20
C ASN A 55 18.56 5.08 13.27
N THR A 56 19.42 4.61 12.38
CA THR A 56 20.85 4.94 12.34
C THR A 56 21.05 6.42 12.06
N ILE A 57 20.33 6.98 11.07
CA ILE A 57 20.47 8.38 10.68
C ILE A 57 19.54 9.27 11.52
N GLY A 58 18.27 8.91 11.64
CA GLY A 58 17.22 9.77 12.20
C GLY A 58 17.30 10.02 13.70
N THR A 59 17.99 9.17 14.47
CA THR A 59 18.12 9.35 15.93
C THR A 59 19.14 10.39 16.35
N SER A 60 20.05 10.79 15.46
CA SER A 60 21.12 11.75 15.76
C SER A 60 20.89 13.06 15.03
N PHE A 61 20.97 14.19 15.76
CA PHE A 61 20.94 15.53 15.14
C PHE A 61 22.10 15.70 14.16
N LYS A 62 23.32 15.34 14.58
CA LYS A 62 24.53 15.41 13.74
C LYS A 62 24.40 14.64 12.42
N ARG A 63 23.84 13.42 12.46
CA ARG A 63 23.65 12.59 11.24
C ARG A 63 22.55 13.13 10.33
N ARG A 64 21.51 13.73 10.90
CA ARG A 64 20.48 14.44 10.11
C ARG A 64 21.04 15.70 9.45
N ASP A 65 21.93 16.42 10.11
CA ASP A 65 22.59 17.58 9.52
C ASP A 65 23.54 17.18 8.38
N LEU A 66 24.29 16.08 8.54
CA LEU A 66 25.06 15.49 7.43
C LEU A 66 24.16 15.07 6.26
N LEU A 67 23.00 14.47 6.53
CA LEU A 67 22.05 14.11 5.48
C LEU A 67 21.56 15.35 4.71
N ARG A 68 21.32 16.46 5.39
CA ARG A 68 20.95 17.74 4.76
C ARG A 68 22.08 18.29 3.92
N GLN A 69 23.30 18.25 4.43
CA GLN A 69 24.48 18.72 3.71
C GLN A 69 24.66 17.94 2.40
N HIS A 70 24.61 16.61 2.44
CA HIS A 70 24.68 15.77 1.24
C HIS A 70 23.52 16.00 0.26
N GLN A 71 22.34 16.42 0.73
CA GLN A 71 21.24 16.81 -0.16
C GLN A 71 21.53 18.14 -0.86
N VAL A 72 22.08 19.12 -0.13
CA VAL A 72 22.46 20.43 -0.70
C VAL A 72 23.57 20.28 -1.72
N GLU A 73 24.62 19.53 -1.40
CA GLU A 73 25.73 19.25 -2.32
C GLU A 73 25.22 18.58 -3.60
N LYS A 74 24.36 17.56 -3.48
CA LYS A 74 23.77 16.91 -4.65
C LYS A 74 22.89 17.85 -5.47
N LEU A 75 22.15 18.72 -4.80
CA LEU A 75 21.31 19.72 -5.46
C LEU A 75 22.17 20.70 -6.28
N GLU A 76 23.27 21.16 -5.72
CA GLU A 76 24.21 22.05 -6.41
C GLU A 76 24.84 21.39 -7.63
N GLU A 77 25.21 20.10 -7.55
CA GLU A 77 25.71 19.33 -8.70
C GLU A 77 24.68 19.30 -9.83
N LEU A 78 23.43 18.95 -9.53
CA LEU A 78 22.36 18.84 -10.52
C LEU A 78 21.98 20.20 -11.13
N LEU A 79 22.09 21.29 -10.35
CA LEU A 79 21.92 22.65 -10.85
C LEU A 79 23.07 23.04 -11.80
N LYS A 80 24.31 22.67 -11.47
CA LYS A 80 25.49 22.91 -12.32
C LYS A 80 25.45 22.10 -13.61
N SER A 81 24.93 20.87 -13.59
CA SER A 81 24.75 20.04 -14.79
C SER A 81 23.54 20.45 -15.65
N GLY A 82 22.65 21.31 -15.12
CA GLY A 82 21.43 21.74 -15.81
C GLY A 82 20.33 20.69 -15.84
N GLU A 83 20.44 19.62 -15.06
CA GLU A 83 19.43 18.56 -14.97
C GLU A 83 18.15 19.01 -14.26
N ILE A 84 18.24 20.04 -13.41
CA ILE A 84 17.11 20.59 -12.66
C ILE A 84 17.09 22.12 -12.72
N LEU A 85 15.90 22.69 -12.58
CA LEU A 85 15.67 24.14 -12.60
C LEU A 85 15.49 24.69 -11.19
N THR A 86 15.76 25.99 -11.04
CA THR A 86 15.40 26.76 -9.84
C THR A 86 13.96 27.26 -9.95
N GLY A 87 13.25 27.32 -8.83
CA GLY A 87 11.87 27.79 -8.78
C GLY A 87 11.25 27.69 -7.40
N GLN A 88 10.27 28.55 -7.11
CA GLN A 88 9.58 28.56 -5.82
C GLN A 88 8.84 27.24 -5.61
N GLY A 89 9.14 26.55 -4.50
CA GLY A 89 8.55 25.25 -4.17
C GLY A 89 9.22 24.03 -4.81
N LEU A 90 10.22 24.23 -5.69
CA LEU A 90 11.04 23.14 -6.23
C LEU A 90 12.14 22.73 -5.26
N ASN A 91 12.65 21.50 -5.40
CA ASN A 91 13.87 21.02 -4.74
C ASN A 91 13.87 21.14 -3.20
N GLN A 92 12.70 20.99 -2.57
CA GLN A 92 12.56 21.09 -1.12
C GLN A 92 13.37 19.99 -0.39
N GLU A 93 13.92 20.35 0.77
CA GLU A 93 14.58 19.40 1.68
C GLU A 93 13.63 18.24 2.00
N ARG A 94 14.16 17.01 1.94
CA ARG A 94 13.39 15.82 2.28
C ARG A 94 13.97 15.14 3.51
N GLY A 95 13.08 14.86 4.46
CA GLY A 95 13.41 14.14 5.67
C GLY A 95 13.16 12.64 5.58
N LEU A 96 13.93 11.89 6.37
CA LEU A 96 13.65 10.50 6.72
C LEU A 96 12.63 10.44 7.86
N GLN A 97 11.36 10.72 7.54
CA GLN A 97 10.29 10.59 8.53
C GLN A 97 10.07 9.11 8.84
N ARG A 98 10.04 8.77 10.13
CA ARG A 98 9.65 7.43 10.56
C ARG A 98 8.20 7.18 10.21
N PRO A 99 7.88 6.07 9.51
CA PRO A 99 6.51 5.72 9.30
C PRO A 99 5.87 5.35 10.64
N GLY A 100 4.60 5.71 10.82
CA GLY A 100 3.83 5.23 11.95
C GLY A 100 3.38 3.80 11.67
N ASP A 101 3.53 2.90 12.65
CA ASP A 101 3.18 1.47 12.55
C ASP A 101 1.74 1.21 12.07
N THR A 102 0.86 2.21 12.23
CA THR A 102 -0.56 2.15 11.94
C THR A 102 -1.00 2.96 10.71
N ARG A 103 -0.10 3.66 10.01
CA ARG A 103 -0.47 4.63 8.95
C ARG A 103 0.26 4.38 7.63
N TRP A 104 -0.37 3.69 6.69
CA TRP A 104 0.26 3.32 5.42
C TRP A 104 0.78 4.49 4.58
N GLY A 105 0.01 5.59 4.56
CA GLY A 105 0.43 6.80 3.85
C GLY A 105 1.79 7.32 4.30
N SER A 106 2.19 7.05 5.55
CA SER A 106 3.53 7.40 6.03
C SER A 106 4.62 6.51 5.43
N HIS A 107 4.39 5.21 5.27
CA HIS A 107 5.33 4.32 4.58
C HIS A 107 5.50 4.69 3.11
N PHE A 108 4.43 5.08 2.41
CA PHE A 108 4.53 5.58 1.03
C PHE A 108 5.49 6.75 0.95
N LYS A 109 5.27 7.75 1.81
CA LYS A 109 6.12 8.94 1.84
C LYS A 109 7.56 8.63 2.26
N THR A 110 7.74 7.71 3.20
CA THR A 110 9.06 7.25 3.63
C THR A 110 9.81 6.60 2.49
N LEU A 111 9.22 5.66 1.74
CA LEU A 111 9.90 5.01 0.62
C LEU A 111 10.14 5.98 -0.54
N GLU A 112 9.19 6.86 -0.84
CA GLU A 112 9.37 7.92 -1.84
C GLU A 112 10.59 8.78 -1.50
N ASN A 113 10.67 9.27 -0.26
CA ASN A 113 11.80 10.05 0.19
C ASN A 113 13.08 9.20 0.16
N PHE A 114 13.05 7.95 0.62
CA PHE A 114 14.21 7.05 0.61
C PHE A 114 14.81 6.92 -0.79
N MET A 115 13.98 6.74 -1.82
CA MET A 115 14.42 6.67 -3.22
C MET A 115 15.04 7.99 -3.68
N ILE A 116 14.41 9.12 -3.36
CA ILE A 116 14.85 10.44 -3.85
C ILE A 116 16.16 10.89 -3.22
N ILE A 117 16.35 10.64 -1.94
CA ILE A 117 17.58 11.02 -1.22
C ILE A 117 18.55 9.84 -1.03
N PHE A 118 18.43 8.80 -1.85
CA PHE A 118 19.21 7.56 -1.73
C PHE A 118 20.72 7.81 -1.71
N SER A 119 21.24 8.63 -2.64
CA SER A 119 22.67 8.98 -2.66
C SER A 119 23.12 9.65 -1.36
N SER A 120 22.33 10.58 -0.83
CA SER A 120 22.63 11.27 0.43
C SER A 120 22.61 10.29 1.62
N ILE A 121 21.69 9.32 1.63
CA ILE A 121 21.66 8.24 2.64
C ILE A 121 22.94 7.41 2.56
N ALA A 122 23.32 6.96 1.37
CA ALA A 122 24.50 6.14 1.16
C ALA A 122 25.78 6.88 1.60
N ASN A 123 25.90 8.17 1.25
CA ASN A 123 27.04 9.00 1.66
C ASN A 123 27.11 9.18 3.17
N VAL A 124 25.98 9.44 3.85
CA VAL A 124 25.98 9.53 5.33
C VAL A 124 26.44 8.23 5.97
N LEU A 125 26.00 7.07 5.47
CA LEU A 125 26.45 5.77 5.99
C LEU A 125 27.93 5.54 5.70
N LYS A 126 28.43 5.96 4.53
CA LYS A 126 29.85 5.91 4.18
C LYS A 126 30.70 6.77 5.12
N ASP A 127 30.32 8.02 5.34
CA ASP A 127 30.99 8.93 6.27
C ASP A 127 31.01 8.35 7.69
N MET A 128 29.91 7.74 8.11
CA MET A 128 29.83 7.09 9.42
C MET A 128 30.77 5.89 9.54
N LYS A 129 30.90 5.08 8.48
CA LYS A 129 31.83 3.95 8.41
C LYS A 129 33.28 4.42 8.49
N GLU A 130 33.61 5.52 7.82
CA GLU A 130 34.98 6.07 7.78
C GLU A 130 35.38 6.77 9.09
N ASN A 131 34.45 7.51 9.70
CA ASN A 131 34.73 8.36 10.85
C ASN A 131 34.41 7.73 12.22
N SER A 132 33.87 6.51 12.28
CA SER A 132 33.57 5.88 13.58
C SER A 132 34.85 5.55 14.36
N PRO A 133 34.92 5.83 15.66
CA PRO A 133 36.05 5.43 16.50
C PRO A 133 35.98 3.95 16.92
N HIS A 134 34.84 3.27 16.73
CA HIS A 134 34.59 1.90 17.18
C HIS A 134 34.41 0.94 16.00
N ASP A 135 35.20 -0.14 15.96
CA ASP A 135 35.18 -1.11 14.86
C ASP A 135 33.84 -1.84 14.70
N LEU A 136 33.14 -2.12 15.81
CA LEU A 136 31.81 -2.74 15.77
C LEU A 136 30.78 -1.82 15.08
N ASP A 137 30.84 -0.51 15.35
CA ASP A 137 29.97 0.46 14.70
C ASP A 137 30.33 0.60 13.21
N LYS A 138 31.63 0.57 12.85
CA LYS A 138 32.08 0.55 11.45
C LYS A 138 31.52 -0.65 10.71
N LEU A 139 31.60 -1.83 11.31
CA LEU A 139 31.09 -3.07 10.73
C LEU A 139 29.57 -3.04 10.57
N ALA A 140 28.84 -2.60 11.60
CA ALA A 140 27.38 -2.53 11.57
C ALA A 140 26.89 -1.55 10.49
N VAL A 141 27.47 -0.36 10.42
CA VAL A 141 27.13 0.65 9.40
C VAL A 141 27.59 0.21 8.02
N GLY A 142 28.76 -0.41 7.90
CA GLY A 142 29.25 -0.97 6.65
C GLY A 142 28.31 -2.04 6.09
N ASN A 143 27.89 -3.00 6.91
CA ASN A 143 26.92 -4.01 6.50
C ASN A 143 25.58 -3.39 6.09
N LEU A 144 25.16 -2.30 6.75
CA LEU A 144 23.92 -1.61 6.39
C LEU A 144 24.04 -0.88 5.04
N LEU A 145 25.18 -0.23 4.79
CA LEU A 145 25.48 0.40 3.50
C LEU A 145 25.52 -0.63 2.38
N ASP A 146 26.26 -1.73 2.58
CA ASP A 146 26.36 -2.81 1.61
C ASP A 146 24.95 -3.37 1.30
N LYS A 147 24.11 -3.56 2.32
CA LYS A 147 22.74 -4.05 2.17
C LYS A 147 21.83 -3.13 1.35
N ILE A 148 21.88 -1.81 1.55
CA ILE A 148 21.04 -0.90 0.77
C ILE A 148 21.51 -0.75 -0.69
N GLN A 149 22.77 -1.12 -0.97
CA GLN A 149 23.38 -1.13 -2.29
C GLN A 149 23.29 -2.51 -2.98
N GLU A 150 22.58 -3.47 -2.42
CA GLU A 150 22.29 -4.74 -3.09
C GLU A 150 21.14 -4.58 -4.08
N PHE A 151 21.27 -5.20 -5.26
CA PHE A 151 20.20 -5.23 -6.26
C PHE A 151 18.87 -5.75 -5.70
N GLU A 152 18.91 -6.76 -4.84
CA GLU A 152 17.73 -7.32 -4.17
C GLU A 152 16.99 -6.26 -3.33
N PHE A 153 17.72 -5.44 -2.57
CA PHE A 153 17.12 -4.36 -1.80
C PHE A 153 16.46 -3.32 -2.71
N ILE A 154 17.12 -2.93 -3.81
CA ILE A 154 16.57 -1.97 -4.79
C ILE A 154 15.34 -2.54 -5.50
N PHE A 155 15.35 -3.83 -5.85
CA PHE A 155 14.21 -4.50 -6.47
C PHE A 155 12.98 -4.47 -5.55
N VAL A 156 13.15 -4.87 -4.29
CA VAL A 156 12.06 -4.87 -3.31
C VAL A 156 11.62 -3.44 -2.97
N LEU A 157 12.54 -2.46 -2.94
CA LEU A 157 12.21 -1.03 -2.77
C LEU A 157 11.24 -0.56 -3.86
N HIS A 158 11.55 -0.79 -5.13
CA HIS A 158 10.69 -0.39 -6.25
C HIS A 158 9.37 -1.15 -6.28
N LEU A 159 9.41 -2.48 -6.03
CA LEU A 159 8.21 -3.30 -5.95
C LEU A 159 7.26 -2.77 -4.88
N MET A 160 7.75 -2.60 -3.64
CA MET A 160 6.93 -2.11 -2.54
C MET A 160 6.45 -0.69 -2.79
N PHE A 161 7.28 0.19 -3.35
CA PHE A 161 6.87 1.54 -3.72
C PHE A 161 5.74 1.55 -4.77
N LYS A 162 5.80 0.72 -5.82
CA LYS A 162 4.70 0.59 -6.79
C LYS A 162 3.43 0.06 -6.13
N MET A 163 3.53 -0.97 -5.30
CA MET A 163 2.39 -1.53 -4.56
C MET A 163 1.69 -0.48 -3.69
N LEU A 164 2.51 0.31 -2.97
CA LEU A 164 2.08 1.48 -2.20
C LEU A 164 1.37 2.52 -3.07
N LEU A 165 1.98 2.87 -4.20
CA LEU A 165 1.47 3.86 -5.14
C LEU A 165 0.10 3.47 -5.68
N LEU A 166 -0.06 2.23 -6.14
CA LEU A 166 -1.32 1.71 -6.70
C LEU A 166 -2.46 1.66 -5.69
N THR A 167 -2.15 1.61 -4.40
CA THR A 167 -3.13 1.58 -3.30
C THR A 167 -3.32 2.95 -2.62
N ASN A 168 -2.53 3.97 -2.98
CA ASN A 168 -2.50 5.26 -2.28
C ASN A 168 -3.79 6.07 -2.45
N GLU A 169 -4.42 6.04 -3.64
CA GLU A 169 -5.69 6.73 -3.88
C GLU A 169 -6.80 6.19 -2.97
N LEU A 170 -6.92 4.87 -2.89
CA LEU A 170 -7.82 4.19 -1.94
C LEU A 170 -7.49 4.59 -0.50
N ASN A 171 -6.20 4.54 -0.11
CA ASN A 171 -5.78 4.91 1.24
C ASN A 171 -6.17 6.35 1.60
N LYS A 172 -6.03 7.31 0.68
CA LYS A 172 -6.45 8.70 0.89
C LYS A 172 -7.97 8.80 1.01
N ALA A 173 -8.72 8.13 0.13
CA ALA A 173 -10.18 8.13 0.17
C ALA A 173 -10.71 7.58 1.50
N LEU A 174 -10.16 6.45 1.98
CA LEU A 174 -10.53 5.81 3.26
C LEU A 174 -10.13 6.62 4.51
N GLN A 175 -9.39 7.72 4.36
CA GLN A 175 -8.98 8.58 5.47
C GLN A 175 -9.68 9.95 5.45
N LYS A 176 -10.48 10.26 4.42
CA LYS A 176 -11.29 11.49 4.38
C LYS A 176 -12.37 11.47 5.46
N LYS A 177 -12.88 12.64 5.85
CA LYS A 177 -14.00 12.74 6.80
C LYS A 177 -15.35 12.51 6.09
N ASP A 178 -15.44 13.00 4.87
CA ASP A 178 -16.55 12.91 3.92
C ASP A 178 -16.42 11.67 3.03
N GLN A 179 -16.32 10.49 3.65
CA GLN A 179 -16.18 9.24 2.91
C GLN A 179 -17.44 8.88 2.14
N ASP A 180 -17.32 8.81 0.81
CA ASP A 180 -18.27 8.12 -0.04
C ASP A 180 -17.85 6.65 -0.17
N ILE A 181 -18.67 5.77 0.42
CA ILE A 181 -18.42 4.34 0.42
C ILE A 181 -18.48 3.74 -0.99
N VAL A 182 -19.33 4.27 -1.87
CA VAL A 182 -19.44 3.78 -3.26
C VAL A 182 -18.16 4.07 -4.01
N ASN A 183 -17.65 5.30 -3.89
CA ASN A 183 -16.37 5.69 -4.45
C ASN A 183 -15.21 4.87 -3.85
N ALA A 184 -15.18 4.67 -2.52
CA ALA A 184 -14.15 3.87 -1.87
C ALA A 184 -14.12 2.42 -2.39
N MET A 185 -15.29 1.80 -2.59
CA MET A 185 -15.39 0.46 -3.18
C MET A 185 -14.97 0.45 -4.66
N GLY A 186 -15.26 1.51 -5.41
CA GLY A 186 -14.73 1.72 -6.76
C GLY A 186 -13.20 1.76 -6.79
N LEU A 187 -12.60 2.54 -5.89
CA LEU A 187 -11.14 2.65 -5.75
C LEU A 187 -10.48 1.35 -5.30
N LEU A 188 -11.15 0.56 -4.45
CA LEU A 188 -10.67 -0.76 -4.06
C LEU A 188 -10.58 -1.70 -5.27
N ASN A 189 -11.65 -1.76 -6.07
CA ASN A 189 -11.68 -2.57 -7.28
C ASN A 189 -10.63 -2.10 -8.29
N LEU A 190 -10.46 -0.78 -8.44
CA LEU A 190 -9.42 -0.21 -9.28
C LEU A 190 -8.02 -0.60 -8.81
N ALA A 191 -7.74 -0.52 -7.50
CA ALA A 191 -6.46 -0.92 -6.93
C ALA A 191 -6.19 -2.41 -7.16
N LYS A 192 -7.18 -3.30 -6.92
CA LYS A 192 -7.07 -4.74 -7.21
C LYS A 192 -6.77 -5.00 -8.69
N ARG A 193 -7.47 -4.32 -9.62
CA ARG A 193 -7.21 -4.46 -11.06
C ARG A 193 -5.82 -3.99 -11.45
N ARG A 194 -5.37 -2.83 -10.96
CA ARG A 194 -4.03 -2.30 -11.24
C ARG A 194 -2.92 -3.23 -10.72
N LEU A 195 -3.11 -3.82 -9.53
CA LEU A 195 -2.20 -4.83 -8.99
C LEU A 195 -2.18 -6.09 -9.86
N GLN A 196 -3.33 -6.55 -10.33
CA GLN A 196 -3.43 -7.69 -11.25
C GLN A 196 -2.72 -7.40 -12.59
N THR A 197 -2.95 -6.23 -13.19
CA THR A 197 -2.24 -5.83 -14.41
C THR A 197 -0.73 -5.75 -14.19
N MET A 198 -0.29 -5.19 -13.06
CA MET A 198 1.13 -5.17 -12.70
C MET A 198 1.68 -6.60 -12.60
N ARG A 199 0.95 -7.53 -12.01
CA ARG A 199 1.34 -8.94 -11.95
C ARG A 199 1.50 -9.57 -13.34
N GLU A 200 0.57 -9.31 -14.25
CA GLU A 200 0.51 -9.95 -15.56
C GLU A 200 1.57 -9.43 -16.53
N SER A 201 1.81 -8.13 -16.55
CA SER A 201 2.66 -7.48 -17.57
C SER A 201 3.63 -6.43 -17.02
N GLY A 202 3.69 -6.22 -15.71
CA GLY A 202 4.45 -5.13 -15.09
C GLY A 202 5.91 -5.46 -14.73
N LEU A 203 6.36 -6.71 -14.90
CA LEU A 203 7.70 -7.12 -14.48
C LEU A 203 8.80 -6.40 -15.27
N GLU A 204 8.71 -6.38 -16.60
CA GLU A 204 9.75 -5.79 -17.47
C GLU A 204 9.91 -4.29 -17.16
N SER A 205 8.79 -3.55 -17.10
CA SER A 205 8.80 -2.14 -16.70
C SER A 205 9.38 -1.91 -15.30
N LEU A 206 9.12 -2.81 -14.33
CA LEU A 206 9.75 -2.73 -13.02
C LEU A 206 11.26 -2.98 -13.10
N MET A 207 11.69 -3.99 -13.86
CA MET A 207 13.11 -4.31 -14.06
C MET A 207 13.88 -3.18 -14.73
N ASP A 208 13.27 -2.50 -15.70
CA ASP A 208 13.86 -1.33 -16.36
C ASP A 208 14.05 -0.17 -15.38
N GLU A 209 13.04 0.12 -14.54
CA GLU A 209 13.14 1.14 -13.50
C GLU A 209 14.22 0.80 -12.46
N VAL A 210 14.27 -0.46 -12.00
CA VAL A 210 15.28 -0.94 -11.06
C VAL A 210 16.68 -0.85 -11.66
N SER A 211 16.86 -1.30 -12.91
CA SER A 211 18.16 -1.27 -13.60
C SER A 211 18.62 0.16 -13.84
N SER A 212 17.71 1.06 -14.23
CA SER A 212 17.98 2.50 -14.37
C SER A 212 18.40 3.12 -13.04
N PHE A 213 17.71 2.77 -11.94
CA PHE A 213 18.07 3.23 -10.61
C PHE A 213 19.45 2.72 -10.20
N CYS A 214 19.72 1.42 -10.39
CA CYS A 214 21.01 0.82 -10.08
C CYS A 214 22.16 1.50 -10.86
N GLY A 215 21.97 1.73 -12.16
CA GLY A 215 22.96 2.43 -12.99
C GLY A 215 23.23 3.86 -12.55
N LYS A 216 22.22 4.59 -12.05
CA LYS A 216 22.39 5.96 -11.51
C LYS A 216 23.16 6.00 -10.19
N HIS A 217 23.22 4.88 -9.47
CA HIS A 217 23.82 4.79 -8.13
C HIS A 217 25.02 3.83 -8.09
N ASP A 218 25.57 3.46 -9.25
CA ASP A 218 26.70 2.54 -9.40
C ASP A 218 26.50 1.19 -8.68
N ILE A 219 25.27 0.70 -8.66
CA ILE A 219 24.90 -0.60 -8.08
C ILE A 219 25.00 -1.68 -9.15
N LEU A 220 25.71 -2.76 -8.83
CA LEU A 220 25.88 -3.90 -9.72
C LEU A 220 24.53 -4.61 -9.95
N VAL A 221 24.15 -4.72 -11.22
CA VAL A 221 23.02 -5.56 -11.65
C VAL A 221 23.55 -6.97 -11.89
N PRO A 222 23.03 -8.01 -11.22
CA PRO A 222 23.47 -9.38 -11.44
C PRO A 222 23.08 -9.86 -12.85
N GLU A 223 23.84 -10.80 -13.39
CA GLU A 223 23.44 -11.45 -14.64
C GLU A 223 22.24 -12.36 -14.38
N MET A 224 21.11 -12.05 -15.04
CA MET A 224 19.80 -12.64 -14.73
C MET A 224 19.71 -14.15 -14.97
N THR A 225 20.63 -14.70 -15.76
CA THR A 225 20.77 -16.13 -16.08
C THR A 225 21.65 -16.88 -15.06
N GLU A 226 22.44 -16.19 -14.24
CA GLU A 226 23.29 -16.81 -13.23
C GLU A 226 22.49 -17.41 -12.07
N ASP A 227 23.12 -18.39 -11.40
CA ASP A 227 22.56 -19.07 -10.23
C ASP A 227 22.40 -18.10 -9.04
N TYR A 228 21.17 -17.99 -8.52
CA TYR A 228 20.84 -17.20 -7.34
C TYR A 228 21.38 -17.85 -6.05
N PRO A 229 22.26 -17.21 -5.29
CA PRO A 229 22.89 -17.84 -4.13
C PRO A 229 21.93 -17.93 -2.92
N ARG A 230 21.18 -19.03 -2.81
CA ARG A 230 20.30 -19.29 -1.64
C ARG A 230 21.05 -19.46 -0.31
N SER A 231 22.34 -19.77 -0.34
CA SER A 231 23.18 -20.01 0.84
C SER A 231 24.66 -19.92 0.49
N LYS A 232 25.49 -19.41 1.41
CA LYS A 232 26.96 -19.41 1.28
C LYS A 232 27.57 -20.82 1.08
N ARG A 233 26.81 -21.89 1.32
CA ARG A 233 27.30 -23.28 1.30
C ARG A 233 26.68 -24.17 0.21
N LYS A 234 25.72 -23.68 -0.59
CA LYS A 234 25.04 -24.52 -1.58
C LYS A 234 24.81 -23.75 -2.88
N LYS A 235 25.23 -24.34 -3.99
CA LYS A 235 24.85 -23.89 -5.33
C LYS A 235 23.34 -24.05 -5.48
N SER A 236 22.67 -23.01 -5.96
CA SER A 236 21.24 -23.05 -6.26
C SER A 236 21.07 -23.41 -7.73
N GLU A 237 20.01 -24.15 -8.07
CA GLU A 237 19.65 -24.44 -9.47
C GLU A 237 18.67 -23.39 -10.05
N ILE A 238 18.49 -22.28 -9.34
CA ILE A 238 17.48 -21.27 -9.66
C ILE A 238 18.21 -20.01 -10.11
N SER A 239 17.83 -19.46 -11.25
CA SER A 239 18.43 -18.22 -11.76
C SER A 239 17.94 -16.99 -10.99
N TYR A 240 18.71 -15.90 -11.02
CA TYR A 240 18.26 -14.59 -10.52
C TYR A 240 16.91 -14.17 -11.11
N LEU A 241 16.72 -14.37 -12.43
CA LEU A 241 15.44 -14.06 -13.08
C LEU A 241 14.28 -14.83 -12.46
N HIS A 242 14.45 -16.12 -12.20
CA HIS A 242 13.40 -16.93 -11.60
C HIS A 242 13.11 -16.48 -10.16
N HIS A 243 14.15 -16.24 -9.36
CA HIS A 243 13.99 -15.76 -7.98
C HIS A 243 13.18 -14.44 -7.96
N PHE A 244 13.63 -13.41 -8.70
CA PHE A 244 12.94 -12.12 -8.68
C PHE A 244 11.54 -12.18 -9.30
N ARG A 245 11.35 -12.96 -10.37
CA ARG A 245 10.04 -13.07 -11.04
C ARG A 245 9.03 -13.87 -10.22
N VAL A 246 9.39 -15.06 -9.81
CA VAL A 246 8.46 -16.03 -9.24
C VAL A 246 8.42 -15.91 -7.72
N GLU A 247 9.59 -15.96 -7.09
CA GLU A 247 9.68 -16.02 -5.62
C GLU A 247 9.45 -14.66 -4.97
N VAL A 248 9.73 -13.55 -5.65
CA VAL A 248 9.51 -12.20 -5.11
C VAL A 248 8.32 -11.51 -5.79
N PHE A 249 8.40 -11.20 -7.09
CA PHE A 249 7.41 -10.36 -7.76
C PHE A 249 6.00 -10.95 -7.75
N TYR A 250 5.82 -12.18 -8.27
CA TYR A 250 4.51 -12.83 -8.25
C TYR A 250 4.04 -13.12 -6.82
N ALA A 251 4.90 -13.68 -5.98
CA ALA A 251 4.54 -14.04 -4.61
C ALA A 251 4.05 -12.83 -3.78
N VAL A 252 4.73 -11.69 -3.86
CA VAL A 252 4.35 -10.47 -3.13
C VAL A 252 3.04 -9.90 -3.64
N ILE A 253 2.84 -9.82 -4.97
CA ILE A 253 1.61 -9.27 -5.54
C ILE A 253 0.41 -10.19 -5.25
N ASP A 254 0.59 -11.51 -5.42
CA ASP A 254 -0.43 -12.52 -5.12
C ASP A 254 -0.84 -12.47 -3.66
N LEU A 255 0.13 -12.36 -2.77
CA LEU A 255 -0.13 -12.26 -1.34
C LEU A 255 -0.91 -10.99 -0.99
N GLN A 256 -0.57 -9.84 -1.58
CA GLN A 256 -1.33 -8.61 -1.38
C GLN A 256 -2.75 -8.71 -1.92
N LEU A 257 -2.94 -9.27 -3.12
CA LEU A 257 -4.25 -9.49 -3.72
C LEU A 257 -5.10 -10.42 -2.85
N GLN A 258 -4.51 -11.51 -2.36
CA GLN A 258 -5.15 -12.44 -1.44
C GLN A 258 -5.58 -11.73 -0.14
N GLU A 259 -4.69 -10.94 0.47
CA GLU A 259 -5.01 -10.20 1.69
C GLU A 259 -6.11 -9.14 1.46
N LEU A 260 -6.09 -8.43 0.32
CA LEU A 260 -7.14 -7.50 -0.05
C LEU A 260 -8.49 -8.22 -0.25
N ASN A 261 -8.49 -9.41 -0.84
CA ASN A 261 -9.72 -10.19 -1.03
C ASN A 261 -10.26 -10.77 0.29
N ASN A 262 -9.38 -11.22 1.17
CA ASN A 262 -9.77 -11.76 2.47
C ASN A 262 -10.34 -10.69 3.42
N ARG A 263 -9.83 -9.45 3.34
CA ARG A 263 -10.20 -8.36 4.25
C ARG A 263 -11.34 -7.49 3.74
N PHE A 264 -11.48 -7.41 2.42
CA PHE A 264 -12.58 -6.72 1.74
C PHE A 264 -13.35 -7.76 0.94
N ASP A 265 -14.05 -8.62 1.67
CA ASP A 265 -14.86 -9.69 1.09
C ASP A 265 -16.11 -9.14 0.40
N VAL A 266 -16.72 -10.00 -0.41
CA VAL A 266 -17.91 -9.67 -1.21
C VAL A 266 -19.09 -9.32 -0.33
N VAL A 267 -19.27 -10.00 0.81
CA VAL A 267 -20.41 -9.78 1.71
C VAL A 267 -20.36 -8.39 2.33
N THR A 268 -19.21 -7.98 2.83
CA THR A 268 -18.97 -6.66 3.42
C THR A 268 -19.14 -5.57 2.37
N SER A 269 -18.65 -5.82 1.15
CA SER A 269 -18.78 -4.92 0.01
C SER A 269 -20.24 -4.73 -0.42
N ASP A 270 -20.97 -5.83 -0.57
CA ASP A 270 -22.37 -5.82 -1.01
C ASP A 270 -23.28 -5.19 0.06
N LEU A 271 -23.05 -5.48 1.35
CA LEU A 271 -23.81 -4.88 2.44
C LEU A 271 -23.68 -3.36 2.44
N LEU A 272 -22.46 -2.84 2.30
CA LEU A 272 -22.21 -1.40 2.28
C LEU A 272 -22.75 -0.72 1.01
N LEU A 273 -22.61 -1.36 -0.14
CA LEU A 273 -23.18 -0.85 -1.39
C LEU A 273 -24.72 -0.86 -1.36
N GLY A 274 -25.33 -1.85 -0.71
CA GLY A 274 -26.78 -1.87 -0.45
C GLY A 274 -27.21 -0.74 0.47
N MET A 275 -26.49 -0.52 1.57
CA MET A 275 -26.75 0.61 2.49
C MET A 275 -26.59 1.96 1.79
N ALA A 276 -25.60 2.10 0.90
CA ALA A 276 -25.42 3.31 0.12
C ALA A 276 -26.61 3.60 -0.82
N SER A 277 -27.30 2.56 -1.30
CA SER A 277 -28.51 2.72 -2.09
C SER A 277 -29.72 3.24 -1.30
N LEU A 278 -29.65 3.24 0.03
CA LEU A 278 -30.65 3.81 0.93
C LEU A 278 -30.28 5.23 1.42
N ASN A 279 -29.13 5.77 1.00
CA ASN A 279 -28.68 7.10 1.40
C ASN A 279 -29.50 8.19 0.69
N PRO A 280 -30.19 9.09 1.42
CA PRO A 280 -31.01 10.13 0.81
C PRO A 280 -30.22 11.30 0.19
N VAL A 281 -28.89 11.35 0.39
CA VAL A 281 -28.03 12.39 -0.21
C VAL A 281 -28.21 12.43 -1.73
N ASP A 282 -28.25 13.65 -2.27
CA ASP A 282 -28.46 13.93 -3.69
C ASP A 282 -29.67 13.19 -4.27
N SER A 283 -30.78 13.18 -3.52
CA SER A 283 -32.04 12.55 -3.92
C SER A 283 -31.89 11.05 -4.24
N PHE A 284 -31.17 10.32 -3.39
CA PHE A 284 -30.86 8.90 -3.58
C PHE A 284 -30.04 8.61 -4.85
N ALA A 285 -29.03 9.43 -5.16
CA ALA A 285 -28.19 9.27 -6.35
C ALA A 285 -27.57 7.87 -6.53
N ASN A 286 -27.36 7.13 -5.43
CA ASN A 286 -26.80 5.78 -5.43
C ASN A 286 -27.85 4.65 -5.41
N PHE A 287 -29.13 4.99 -5.60
CA PHE A 287 -30.23 4.03 -5.56
C PHE A 287 -29.99 2.89 -6.56
N SER A 288 -30.18 1.65 -6.08
CA SER A 288 -30.10 0.46 -6.90
C SER A 288 -30.97 -0.62 -6.31
N LYS A 289 -32.08 -0.93 -6.99
CA LYS A 289 -33.01 -1.99 -6.60
C LYS A 289 -32.28 -3.32 -6.37
N SER A 290 -31.40 -3.72 -7.29
CA SER A 290 -30.67 -4.99 -7.19
C SER A 290 -29.76 -5.05 -5.96
N ARG A 291 -29.12 -3.94 -5.58
CA ARG A 291 -28.30 -3.88 -4.36
C ARG A 291 -29.15 -3.93 -3.09
N ILE A 292 -30.31 -3.29 -3.09
CA ILE A 292 -31.25 -3.35 -1.96
C ILE A 292 -31.80 -4.77 -1.79
N MET A 293 -32.18 -5.43 -2.89
CA MET A 293 -32.63 -6.82 -2.84
C MET A 293 -31.54 -7.75 -2.29
N LYS A 294 -30.30 -7.59 -2.78
CA LYS A 294 -29.16 -8.36 -2.28
C LYS A 294 -28.85 -8.07 -0.80
N LEU A 295 -29.06 -6.84 -0.35
CA LEU A 295 -28.95 -6.48 1.06
C LEU A 295 -29.98 -7.24 1.91
N ALA A 296 -31.24 -7.30 1.46
CA ALA A 296 -32.30 -8.01 2.17
C ALA A 296 -32.03 -9.52 2.27
N GLU A 297 -31.43 -10.13 1.24
CA GLU A 297 -31.02 -11.55 1.26
C GLU A 297 -30.01 -11.90 2.37
N TYR A 298 -29.25 -10.92 2.87
CA TYR A 298 -28.34 -11.12 4.01
C TYR A 298 -29.09 -11.20 5.35
N TYR A 299 -30.29 -10.63 5.45
CA TYR A 299 -31.11 -10.61 6.66
C TYR A 299 -32.26 -11.62 6.58
N LYS A 300 -31.97 -12.88 6.27
CA LYS A 300 -32.99 -13.96 6.11
C LYS A 300 -33.87 -14.19 7.34
N SER A 301 -33.38 -13.81 8.53
CA SER A 301 -34.15 -13.83 9.77
C SER A 301 -35.27 -12.81 9.80
N GLU A 302 -35.17 -11.74 9.02
CA GLU A 302 -36.15 -10.65 8.92
C GLU A 302 -36.92 -10.68 7.60
N PHE A 303 -36.28 -11.15 6.53
CA PHE A 303 -36.86 -11.24 5.18
C PHE A 303 -36.93 -12.69 4.72
N GLY A 304 -38.09 -13.32 4.89
CA GLY A 304 -38.41 -14.60 4.26
C GLY A 304 -38.72 -14.45 2.77
N ASP A 305 -38.96 -15.58 2.09
CA ASP A 305 -39.20 -15.59 0.63
C ASP A 305 -40.42 -14.77 0.20
N ASN A 306 -41.43 -14.63 1.07
CA ASN A 306 -42.61 -13.83 0.79
C ASN A 306 -42.35 -12.35 0.98
N GLU A 307 -41.64 -11.98 2.05
CA GLU A 307 -41.22 -10.62 2.36
C GLU A 307 -40.27 -10.07 1.30
N LEU A 308 -39.34 -10.91 0.80
CA LEU A 308 -38.47 -10.55 -0.33
C LEU A 308 -39.27 -10.27 -1.61
N ARG A 309 -40.28 -11.10 -1.92
CA ARG A 309 -41.15 -10.88 -3.08
C ARG A 309 -41.98 -9.60 -2.95
N ASP A 310 -42.54 -9.34 -1.77
CA ASP A 310 -43.29 -8.11 -1.50
C ASP A 310 -42.38 -6.87 -1.58
N LEU A 311 -41.17 -6.94 -1.02
CA LEU A 311 -40.16 -5.88 -1.13
C LEU A 311 -39.81 -5.59 -2.59
N ASP A 312 -39.59 -6.63 -3.40
CA ASP A 312 -39.29 -6.48 -4.83
C ASP A 312 -40.40 -5.72 -5.57
N TYR A 313 -41.66 -6.10 -5.31
CA TYR A 313 -42.84 -5.46 -5.88
C TYR A 313 -42.95 -3.98 -5.46
N ARG A 314 -42.80 -3.69 -4.17
CA ARG A 314 -42.90 -2.31 -3.64
C ARG A 314 -41.82 -1.40 -4.23
N LEU A 315 -40.60 -1.90 -4.40
CA LEU A 315 -39.51 -1.13 -5.02
C LEU A 315 -39.81 -0.81 -6.49
N ILE A 316 -40.42 -1.74 -7.25
CA ILE A 316 -40.85 -1.48 -8.63
C ILE A 316 -41.90 -0.37 -8.68
N VAL A 317 -42.93 -0.47 -7.84
CA VAL A 317 -44.03 0.51 -7.80
C VAL A 317 -43.52 1.90 -7.41
N SER A 318 -42.59 1.97 -6.45
CA SER A 318 -42.03 3.25 -6.01
C SER A 318 -41.20 3.93 -7.10
N LEU A 319 -40.45 3.15 -7.88
CA LEU A 319 -39.68 3.66 -9.02
C LEU A 319 -40.57 4.17 -10.14
N SER A 320 -41.60 3.41 -10.52
CA SER A 320 -42.52 3.83 -11.58
C SER A 320 -43.32 5.08 -11.21
N MET A 321 -43.67 5.24 -9.92
CA MET A 321 -44.28 6.46 -9.41
C MET A 321 -43.32 7.66 -9.53
N LEU A 322 -42.06 7.52 -9.12
CA LEU A 322 -41.05 8.58 -9.22
C LEU A 322 -40.80 8.99 -10.69
N GLU A 323 -40.65 8.03 -11.60
CA GLU A 323 -40.47 8.30 -13.03
C GLU A 323 -41.67 9.03 -13.64
N SER A 324 -42.89 8.64 -13.26
CA SER A 324 -44.12 9.31 -13.73
C SER A 324 -44.24 10.75 -13.23
N VAL A 325 -43.78 11.02 -12.00
CA VAL A 325 -43.78 12.37 -11.42
C VAL A 325 -42.72 13.23 -12.12
N ILE A 326 -41.52 12.72 -12.36
CA ILE A 326 -40.46 13.45 -13.07
C ILE A 326 -40.86 13.77 -14.52
N ALA A 327 -41.53 12.83 -15.20
CA ALA A 327 -42.06 13.05 -16.55
C ALA A 327 -43.09 14.19 -16.60
N ASN A 328 -43.92 14.34 -15.57
CA ASN A 328 -44.92 15.41 -15.46
C ASN A 328 -44.34 16.80 -15.14
N PHE A 329 -43.07 16.89 -14.71
CA PHE A 329 -42.37 18.15 -14.45
C PHE A 329 -41.39 18.55 -15.56
N SER A 330 -41.21 17.70 -16.58
CA SER A 330 -40.30 17.93 -17.71
C SER A 330 -41.01 18.42 -18.99
N THR A 331 -42.30 18.75 -18.88
CA THR A 331 -43.13 19.44 -19.88
C THR A 331 -43.49 20.82 -19.38
#